data_AF-A0A3N5T0L9-F1
#
_entry.id   AF-A0A3N5T0L9-F1
#
_cell.length_a   1.000
_cell.length_b   1.000
_cell.length_c   1.000
_cell.angle_alpha   90.00
_cell.angle_beta   90.00
_cell.angle_gamma   90.00
#
_symmetry.space_group_name_H-M   'P 1'
#
loop_
_entity.id
_entity.type
_entity.pdbx_description
1 polymer ?
#
loop_
_entity_poly.entity_id
_entity_poly.type
_entity_poly.pdbx_seq_one_letter_code
_entity_poly.pdbx_strand_id
1 'polypeptide(L)'
;MGRYINDIDSKKSEADLNKLIQDFMSKEGFKQFKYGQEQVWKKGMGILTGPQFMKTDAKAGKVHLEAWIKMALLPGVYVGEMGITGFFAFAIKAVLKKRVENLQKLIAG
;
A
#
# COMPACT_ATOMS: atom_id res chain seq x y z
N MET A 1 3.49 16.00 -0.74
CA MET A 1 2.32 15.17 -1.08
C MET A 1 2.70 14.23 -2.20
N GLY A 2 2.83 12.94 -1.90
CA GLY A 2 3.22 11.93 -2.88
C GLY A 2 2.67 10.55 -2.56
N ARG A 3 1.72 10.42 -1.63
CA ARG A 3 1.05 9.15 -1.33
C ARG A 3 -0.36 9.20 -1.90
N TYR A 4 -0.84 8.08 -2.40
CA TYR A 4 -2.27 7.89 -2.62
C TYR A 4 -2.90 7.65 -1.26
N ILE A 5 -4.00 8.34 -0.97
CA ILE A 5 -4.70 8.26 0.31
C ILE A 5 -6.19 8.05 0.00
N ASN A 6 -6.82 7.11 0.69
CA ASN A 6 -8.25 6.88 0.58
C ASN A 6 -8.81 6.31 1.87
N ASP A 7 -9.88 6.92 2.37
CA ASP A 7 -10.67 6.40 3.48
C ASP A 7 -11.79 5.50 2.96
N ILE A 8 -11.99 4.36 3.61
CA ILE A 8 -12.95 3.34 3.19
C ILE A 8 -13.87 3.05 4.37
N ASP A 9 -15.17 3.28 4.20
CA ASP A 9 -16.17 2.85 5.18
C ASP A 9 -16.43 1.35 5.07
N SER A 10 -16.58 0.68 6.23
CA SER A 10 -16.86 -0.75 6.34
C SER A 10 -17.80 -1.03 7.51
N LYS A 11 -18.63 -2.06 7.34
CA LYS A 11 -19.52 -2.55 8.41
C LYS A 11 -18.87 -3.64 9.27
N LYS A 12 -17.66 -4.08 8.93
CA LYS A 12 -16.94 -5.14 9.63
C LYS A 12 -16.36 -4.63 10.94
N SER A 13 -16.13 -5.54 11.89
CA SER A 13 -15.44 -5.19 13.13
C SER A 13 -13.97 -4.83 12.85
N GLU A 14 -13.36 -4.05 13.73
CA GLU A 14 -11.94 -3.68 13.62
C GLU A 14 -11.02 -4.92 13.62
N ALA A 15 -11.33 -5.93 14.43
CA ALA A 15 -10.59 -7.17 14.48
C ALA A 15 -10.66 -7.93 13.14
N ASP A 16 -11.84 -8.00 12.53
CA ASP A 16 -12.04 -8.65 11.22
C ASP A 16 -11.32 -7.88 10.11
N LEU A 17 -11.36 -6.55 10.14
CA LEU A 17 -10.65 -5.70 9.18
C LEU A 17 -9.15 -5.89 9.28
N ASN A 18 -8.59 -5.85 10.48
CA ASN A 18 -7.15 -6.04 10.70
C ASN A 18 -6.69 -7.43 10.23
N LYS A 19 -7.48 -8.48 10.51
CA LYS A 19 -7.19 -9.84 10.04
C LYS A 19 -7.28 -9.94 8.52
N LEU A 20 -8.35 -9.42 7.91
CA LEU A 20 -8.52 -9.40 6.45
C LEU A 20 -7.38 -8.68 5.76
N ILE A 21 -6.98 -7.51 6.27
CA ILE A 21 -5.85 -6.74 5.75
C ILE A 21 -4.56 -7.53 5.89
N GLN A 22 -4.29 -8.12 7.05
CA GLN A 22 -3.09 -8.93 7.29
C GLN A 22 -3.02 -10.14 6.35
N ASP A 23 -4.12 -10.86 6.17
CA ASP A 23 -4.22 -12.00 5.28
C ASP A 23 -4.01 -11.57 3.82
N PHE A 24 -4.65 -10.48 3.40
CA PHE A 24 -4.47 -9.91 2.06
C PHE A 24 -3.01 -9.53 1.81
N MET A 25 -2.40 -8.77 2.72
CA MET A 25 -1.01 -8.31 2.61
C MET A 25 -0.04 -9.49 2.52
N SER A 26 -0.23 -10.50 3.38
CA SER A 26 0.59 -11.71 3.41
C SER A 26 0.45 -12.53 2.12
N LYS A 27 -0.78 -12.74 1.65
CA LYS A 27 -1.07 -13.44 0.38
C LYS A 27 -0.48 -12.70 -0.82
N GLU A 28 -0.56 -11.37 -0.79
CA GLU A 28 0.05 -10.52 -1.79
C GLU A 28 1.57 -10.40 -1.61
N GLY A 29 2.19 -11.02 -0.60
CA GLY A 29 3.65 -11.05 -0.41
C GLY A 29 4.24 -9.74 0.10
N PHE A 30 3.43 -8.87 0.70
CA PHE A 30 3.92 -7.74 1.48
C PHE A 30 4.46 -8.23 2.82
N LYS A 31 5.46 -7.53 3.34
CA LYS A 31 6.03 -7.77 4.67
C LYS A 31 5.94 -6.50 5.50
N GLN A 32 5.75 -6.67 6.80
CA GLN A 32 5.84 -5.57 7.76
C GLN A 32 7.24 -4.94 7.70
N PHE A 33 7.29 -3.63 7.62
CA PHE A 33 8.52 -2.84 7.50
C PHE A 33 8.38 -1.55 8.29
N LYS A 34 9.41 -1.21 9.06
CA LYS A 34 9.47 0.05 9.80
C LYS A 34 9.97 1.15 8.87
N TYR A 35 9.09 2.06 8.48
CA TYR A 35 9.40 3.21 7.64
C TYR A 35 9.51 4.46 8.50
N GLY A 36 10.73 4.76 8.95
CA GLY A 36 10.95 5.81 9.96
C GLY A 36 10.29 5.43 11.29
N GLN A 37 9.26 6.19 11.68
CA GLN A 37 8.43 5.91 12.87
C GLN A 37 7.11 5.19 12.53
N GLU A 38 6.79 5.01 11.25
CA GLU A 38 5.56 4.37 10.81
C GLU A 38 5.75 2.87 10.59
N GLN A 39 4.74 2.08 10.97
CA GLN A 39 4.67 0.67 10.61
C GLN A 39 3.91 0.54 9.29
N VAL A 40 4.56 -0.01 8.27
CA VAL A 40 4.01 -0.08 6.91
C VAL A 40 4.22 -1.46 6.31
N TRP A 41 3.44 -1.77 5.29
CA TRP A 41 3.60 -2.95 4.47
C TRP A 41 4.50 -2.62 3.28
N LYS A 42 5.61 -3.35 3.13
CA LYS A 42 6.55 -3.20 2.01
C LYS A 42 6.52 -4.43 1.12
N LYS A 43 6.46 -4.22 -0.19
CA LYS A 43 6.64 -5.26 -1.20
C LYS A 43 7.71 -4.87 -2.21
N GLY A 44 8.56 -5.82 -2.52
CA GLY A 44 9.59 -5.72 -3.55
C GLY A 44 10.91 -5.10 -3.07
N MET A 45 11.98 -5.59 -3.68
CA MET A 45 13.33 -5.01 -3.72
C MET A 45 13.86 -5.12 -5.16
N GLY A 46 13.01 -4.87 -6.15
CA GLY A 46 13.42 -5.04 -7.54
C GLY A 46 14.55 -4.06 -7.85
N ILE A 47 15.72 -4.57 -8.22
CA ILE A 47 16.90 -3.79 -8.63
C ILE A 47 16.52 -2.72 -9.69
N LEU A 48 15.48 -2.98 -10.49
CA LEU A 48 14.98 -2.14 -11.57
C LEU A 48 13.75 -1.29 -11.20
N THR A 49 13.01 -1.63 -10.14
CA THR A 49 11.73 -1.00 -9.79
C THR A 49 11.65 -0.73 -8.30
N GLY A 50 11.41 0.54 -7.93
CA GLY A 50 11.39 0.94 -6.54
C GLY A 50 10.39 0.16 -5.66
N PRO A 51 10.65 0.06 -4.35
CA PRO A 51 9.79 -0.66 -3.43
C PRO A 51 8.39 -0.03 -3.37
N GLN A 52 7.39 -0.91 -3.27
CA GLN A 52 5.98 -0.57 -3.08
C GLN A 52 5.67 -0.56 -1.59
N PHE A 53 4.88 0.41 -1.16
CA PHE A 53 4.47 0.58 0.22
C PHE A 53 2.96 0.76 0.31
N MET A 54 2.39 0.18 1.36
CA MET A 54 1.01 0.41 1.78
C MET A 54 0.97 0.60 3.29
N LYS A 55 0.10 1.48 3.76
CA LYS A 55 -0.21 1.65 5.19
C LYS A 55 -1.71 1.60 5.35
N THR A 56 -2.16 0.95 6.40
CA THR A 56 -3.57 0.72 6.68
C THR A 56 -3.80 0.93 8.16
N ASP A 57 -4.78 1.75 8.50
CA ASP A 57 -5.25 1.95 9.87
C ASP A 57 -6.75 1.70 9.89
N ALA A 58 -7.17 0.64 10.56
CA ALA A 58 -8.59 0.31 10.72
C ALA A 58 -9.05 0.82 12.09
N LYS A 59 -10.04 1.73 12.10
CA LYS A 59 -10.59 2.31 13.32
C LYS A 59 -12.06 2.63 13.16
N ALA A 60 -12.89 2.20 14.10
CA ALA A 60 -14.31 2.56 14.18
C ALA A 60 -15.10 2.33 12.87
N GLY A 61 -14.87 1.20 12.19
CA GLY A 61 -15.54 0.87 10.93
C GLY A 61 -15.05 1.67 9.71
N LYS A 62 -13.95 2.40 9.83
CA LYS A 62 -13.26 3.05 8.72
C LYS A 62 -11.86 2.47 8.56
N VAL A 63 -11.37 2.41 7.32
CA VAL A 63 -9.98 2.07 7.02
C VAL A 63 -9.32 3.22 6.29
N HIS A 64 -8.32 3.82 6.92
CA HIS A 64 -7.43 4.77 6.28
C HIS A 64 -6.36 4.00 5.51
N LEU A 65 -6.33 4.14 4.19
CA LEU A 65 -5.37 3.46 3.34
C LEU A 65 -4.46 4.48 2.66
N GLU A 66 -3.16 4.30 2.84
CA GLU A 66 -2.12 5.03 2.11
C GLU A 66 -1.33 4.06 1.22
N ALA A 67 -0.96 4.47 0.01
CA ALA A 67 -0.14 3.67 -0.90
C ALA A 67 0.82 4.53 -1.71
N TRP A 68 2.08 4.10 -1.82
CA TRP A 68 3.11 4.83 -2.55
C TRP A 68 4.24 3.92 -3.04
N ILE A 69 5.05 4.46 -3.93
CA ILE A 69 6.26 3.83 -4.46
C ILE A 69 7.40 4.82 -4.26
N LYS A 70 8.62 4.33 -4.00
CA LYS A 70 9.82 5.18 -4.10
C LYS A 70 10.39 5.18 -5.52
N MET A 71 10.84 6.33 -6.00
CA MET A 71 11.50 6.40 -7.31
C MET A 71 12.89 5.78 -7.19
N ALA A 72 13.23 4.83 -8.07
CA ALA A 72 14.60 4.33 -8.17
C ALA A 72 15.43 5.33 -8.99
N LEU A 73 16.45 5.91 -8.37
CA LEU A 73 17.41 6.78 -9.07
C LEU A 73 18.56 5.96 -9.66
N LEU A 74 19.01 4.96 -8.89
CA LEU A 74 20.00 3.94 -9.27
C LEU A 74 19.56 2.59 -8.66
N PRO A 75 20.10 1.45 -9.11
CA PRO A 75 19.93 0.18 -8.42
C PRO A 75 20.23 0.29 -6.93
N GLY A 76 19.21 0.09 -6.08
CA GLY A 76 19.34 0.20 -4.63
C GLY A 76 19.28 1.63 -4.04
N VAL A 77 19.28 2.68 -4.87
CA VAL A 77 19.14 4.07 -4.43
C VAL A 77 17.74 4.57 -4.77
N TYR A 78 16.95 4.83 -3.72
CA TYR A 78 15.54 5.22 -3.87
C TYR A 78 15.27 6.58 -3.25
N VAL A 79 14.64 7.48 -4.01
CA VAL A 79 14.34 8.86 -3.61
C VAL A 79 12.87 9.20 -3.82
N GLY A 80 12.36 10.14 -3.03
CA GLY A 80 10.99 10.64 -3.12
C GLY A 80 9.91 9.61 -2.76
N GLU A 81 8.69 10.10 -2.59
CA GLU A 81 7.47 9.28 -2.48
C GLU A 81 6.55 9.65 -3.64
N MET A 82 6.05 8.65 -4.35
CA MET A 82 5.16 8.84 -5.50
C MET A 82 3.89 8.01 -5.37
N GLY A 83 2.76 8.67 -5.62
CA GLY A 83 1.45 8.06 -5.51
C GLY A 83 1.25 7.08 -6.66
N ILE A 84 0.21 6.27 -6.53
CA ILE A 84 -0.10 5.23 -7.53
C ILE A 84 -0.90 5.76 -8.74
N THR A 85 -1.06 7.09 -8.83
CA THR A 85 -1.74 7.80 -9.92
C THR A 85 -0.71 8.52 -10.82
N GLY A 86 -1.08 8.77 -12.09
CA GLY A 86 -0.24 9.46 -13.08
C GLY A 86 0.58 8.55 -14.02
N PHE A 87 1.15 9.14 -15.09
CA PHE A 87 1.75 8.44 -16.23
C PHE A 87 3.16 7.86 -15.97
N PHE A 88 3.96 8.51 -15.11
CA PHE A 88 5.31 8.03 -14.79
C PHE A 88 5.26 6.69 -14.06
N ALA A 89 6.06 5.71 -14.49
CA ALA A 89 6.08 4.33 -13.97
C ALA A 89 4.72 3.61 -14.03
N PHE A 90 3.89 3.91 -15.04
CA PHE A 90 2.51 3.43 -15.19
C PHE A 90 2.35 1.91 -14.99
N ALA A 91 3.25 1.08 -15.53
CA ALA A 91 3.14 -0.37 -15.40
C ALA A 91 3.25 -0.84 -13.94
N ILE A 92 4.19 -0.28 -13.17
CA ILE A 92 4.39 -0.63 -11.75
C ILE A 92 3.23 -0.07 -10.92
N LYS A 93 2.83 1.17 -11.20
CA LYS A 93 1.67 1.80 -10.57
C LYS A 93 0.38 1.04 -10.81
N ALA A 94 0.16 0.52 -12.01
CA ALA A 94 -1.03 -0.27 -12.35
C ALA A 94 -1.11 -1.55 -11.50
N VAL A 95 0.03 -2.20 -11.25
CA VAL A 95 0.08 -3.40 -10.38
C VAL A 95 -0.27 -3.04 -8.94
N LEU A 96 0.31 -1.97 -8.38
CA LEU A 96 -0.01 -1.54 -7.01
C LEU A 96 -1.45 -1.02 -6.91
N LYS A 97 -1.92 -0.26 -7.89
CA LYS A 97 -3.29 0.25 -8.00
C LYS A 97 -4.31 -0.89 -8.00
N LYS A 98 -4.08 -1.94 -8.79
CA LYS A 98 -4.97 -3.12 -8.79
C LYS A 98 -5.05 -3.80 -7.43
N ARG A 99 -3.94 -3.85 -6.68
CA ARG A 99 -3.91 -4.41 -5.31
C ARG A 99 -4.69 -3.52 -4.34
N VAL A 100 -4.49 -2.21 -4.42
CA VAL A 100 -5.23 -1.22 -3.62
C VAL A 100 -6.73 -1.32 -3.91
N GLU A 101 -7.14 -1.37 -5.17
CA GLU A 101 -8.53 -1.52 -5.59
C GLU A 101 -9.14 -2.84 -5.10
N ASN A 102 -8.40 -3.94 -5.16
CA ASN A 102 -8.85 -5.23 -4.63
C ASN A 102 -9.05 -5.17 -3.10
N LEU A 103 -8.10 -4.56 -2.38
CA LEU A 103 -8.22 -4.41 -0.93
C LEU A 103 -9.41 -3.51 -0.56
N GLN A 104 -9.60 -2.39 -1.28
CA GLN A 104 -10.75 -1.51 -1.11
C GLN A 104 -12.07 -2.27 -1.27
N LYS A 105 -12.20 -3.11 -2.30
CA LYS A 105 -13.39 -3.94 -2.51
C LYS A 105 -13.62 -4.94 -1.38
N LEU A 106 -12.56 -5.56 -0.86
CA LEU A 106 -12.66 -6.51 0.25
C LEU A 106 -13.04 -5.84 1.58
N ILE A 107 -12.62 -4.59 1.78
CA ILE A 107 -12.98 -3.81 2.98
C ILE A 107 -14.42 -3.32 2.90
N ALA A 108 -14.84 -2.83 1.73
CA ALA A 108 -16.15 -2.22 1.54
C ALA A 108 -17.31 -3.23 1.45
N GLY A 109 -17.06 -4.45 0.98
CA GLY A 109 -18.06 -5.53 0.89
C GLY A 109 -18.15 -6.32 2.19
#